data_AF-A0A450TYW2-F1
#
_entry.id   AF-A0A450TYW2-F1
#
_cell.length_a   1.000
_cell.length_b   1.000
_cell.length_c   1.000
_cell.angle_alpha   90.00
_cell.angle_beta   90.00
_cell.angle_gamma   90.00
#
_symmetry.space_group_name_H-M   'P 1'
#
loop_
_entity.id
_entity.type
_entity.pdbx_description
1 polymer ?
#
loop_
_entity_poly.entity_id
_entity_poly.type
_entity_poly.pdbx_seq_one_letter_code
_entity_poly.pdbx_strand_id
1 'polypeptide(L)'
;MQLRLTCPNFVTGIDEPALFTGFPCQTGNIPEAEGYGMELDAQYAIDDPWRNTWTISGALGLLETEVNDAGPDVPEYDGRELSQSPNVTWNLDLGWVSPLGFDAEISARHVGGFQQSHVIYDGTNGRYYEETDSYTLYDLKAGYETKLRGTELRIDAWVENLTDRRYKLPSWAPDEDRAGRPRTFGVTVTARF
;
A
#
# COMPACT_ATOMS: atom_id res chain seq x y z
N MET A 1 -19.91 -4.83 31.08
CA MET A 1 -21.14 -4.37 30.41
C MET A 1 -21.43 -5.38 29.31
N GLN A 2 -22.51 -6.14 29.41
CA GLN A 2 -22.79 -7.26 28.50
C GLN A 2 -23.34 -6.69 27.19
N LEU A 3 -22.50 -6.65 26.15
CA LEU A 3 -22.92 -6.25 24.80
C LEU A 3 -23.87 -7.32 24.26
N ARG A 4 -25.00 -6.89 23.69
CA ARG A 4 -25.97 -7.81 23.07
C ARG A 4 -25.34 -8.40 21.80
N LEU A 5 -25.34 -9.73 21.72
CA LEU A 5 -24.76 -10.54 20.64
C LEU A 5 -25.73 -10.78 19.47
N THR A 6 -26.64 -9.84 19.22
CA THR A 6 -27.60 -9.95 18.11
C THR A 6 -27.52 -8.74 17.19
N CYS A 7 -27.44 -9.01 15.90
CA CYS A 7 -27.54 -8.06 14.80
C CYS A 7 -28.91 -8.20 14.15
N PRO A 8 -29.63 -7.11 13.88
CA PRO A 8 -30.88 -7.20 13.12
C PRO A 8 -30.56 -7.67 11.70
N ASN A 9 -31.15 -8.78 11.30
CA ASN A 9 -31.14 -9.20 9.91
C ASN A 9 -31.93 -8.14 9.11
N PHE A 10 -31.24 -7.35 8.30
CA PHE A 10 -31.83 -6.22 7.56
C PHE A 10 -32.86 -6.64 6.48
N VAL A 11 -32.99 -7.93 6.22
CA VAL A 11 -33.98 -8.50 5.29
C VAL A 11 -35.21 -9.02 6.04
N THR A 12 -35.03 -9.66 7.19
CA THR A 12 -36.11 -10.34 7.92
C THR A 12 -36.61 -9.57 9.15
N GLY A 13 -35.84 -8.58 9.63
CA GLY A 13 -36.12 -7.83 10.84
C GLY A 13 -35.94 -8.62 12.15
N ILE A 14 -35.38 -9.84 12.08
CA ILE A 14 -35.14 -10.71 13.23
C ILE A 14 -33.70 -10.50 13.70
N ASP A 15 -33.51 -10.39 15.02
CA ASP A 15 -32.21 -10.34 15.66
C ASP A 15 -31.50 -11.70 15.51
N GLU A 16 -30.42 -11.75 14.72
CA GLU A 16 -29.59 -12.93 14.50
C GLU A 16 -28.23 -12.79 15.18
N PRO A 17 -27.56 -13.89 15.56
CA PRO A 17 -26.23 -13.80 16.16
C PRO A 17 -25.27 -13.07 15.23
N ALA A 18 -24.53 -12.08 15.75
CA ALA A 18 -23.69 -11.17 14.97
C ALA A 18 -22.64 -11.87 14.06
N LEU A 19 -22.28 -13.11 14.40
CA LEU A 19 -21.41 -13.99 13.60
C LEU A 19 -21.96 -14.29 12.19
N PHE A 20 -23.27 -14.17 11.96
CA PHE A 20 -23.92 -14.58 10.71
C PHE A 20 -24.19 -13.45 9.72
N THR A 21 -24.06 -12.18 10.13
CA THR A 21 -24.51 -11.05 9.30
C THR A 21 -23.44 -10.46 8.39
N GLY A 22 -22.16 -10.86 8.51
CA GLY A 22 -21.07 -10.37 7.65
C GLY A 22 -20.81 -8.85 7.68
N PHE A 23 -21.52 -8.12 8.55
CA PHE A 23 -21.41 -6.69 8.81
C PHE A 23 -21.25 -6.46 10.32
N PRO A 24 -20.30 -5.63 10.77
CA PRO A 24 -20.22 -5.26 12.17
C PRO A 24 -21.34 -4.28 12.51
N CYS A 25 -22.47 -4.78 13.00
CA CYS A 25 -23.40 -3.99 13.83
C CYS A 25 -22.90 -3.89 15.28
N GLN A 26 -21.76 -4.51 15.58
CA GLN A 26 -21.01 -4.37 16.81
C GLN A 26 -19.74 -3.56 16.57
N THR A 27 -19.58 -2.48 17.33
CA THR A 27 -18.28 -1.89 17.61
C THR A 27 -17.75 -2.57 18.88
N GLY A 28 -16.90 -3.57 18.71
CA GLY A 28 -16.12 -4.19 19.80
C GLY A 28 -14.70 -3.65 19.78
N ASN A 29 -14.05 -3.61 20.95
CA ASN A 29 -12.61 -3.36 21.01
C ASN A 29 -11.90 -4.70 21.10
N ILE A 30 -10.81 -4.87 20.36
CA ILE A 30 -9.81 -5.89 20.65
C ILE A 30 -9.14 -5.50 21.99
N PRO A 31 -9.19 -6.36 23.02
CA PRO A 31 -8.60 -6.07 24.32
C PRO A 31 -7.12 -5.70 24.27
N GLU A 32 -6.32 -6.46 23.54
CA GLU A 32 -4.88 -6.26 23.46
C GLU A 32 -4.35 -6.57 22.06
N ALA A 33 -3.66 -5.58 21.48
CA ALA A 33 -2.88 -5.74 20.26
C ALA A 33 -1.62 -4.89 20.37
N GLU A 34 -0.52 -5.42 19.87
CA GLU A 34 0.79 -4.77 19.90
C GLU A 34 1.34 -4.64 18.49
N GLY A 35 2.16 -3.61 18.31
CA GLY A 35 2.89 -3.40 17.07
C GLY A 35 4.23 -2.76 17.36
N TYR A 36 5.29 -3.30 16.80
CA TYR A 36 6.64 -2.75 16.91
C TYR A 36 7.34 -2.83 15.56
N GLY A 37 8.26 -1.91 15.32
CA GLY A 37 8.85 -1.79 14.01
C GLY A 37 10.07 -0.89 13.98
N MET A 38 10.63 -0.77 12.79
CA MET A 38 11.75 0.11 12.50
C MET A 38 11.56 0.74 11.13
N GLU A 39 11.85 2.03 11.04
CA GLU A 39 11.89 2.76 9.78
C GLU A 39 13.30 3.30 9.57
N LEU A 40 13.83 3.12 8.36
CA LEU A 40 15.11 3.66 7.93
C LEU A 40 14.89 4.41 6.62
N ASP A 41 15.43 5.61 6.53
CA ASP A 41 15.42 6.44 5.32
C ASP A 41 16.84 6.94 5.06
N ALA A 42 17.27 6.89 3.80
CA ALA A 42 18.56 7.39 3.40
C ALA A 42 18.52 7.97 1.99
N GLN A 43 19.32 9.02 1.79
CA GLN A 43 19.59 9.60 0.48
C GLN A 43 21.07 9.92 0.35
N TYR A 44 21.62 9.66 -0.83
CA TYR A 44 22.98 9.98 -1.18
C TYR A 44 23.06 10.58 -2.58
N ALA A 45 23.74 11.72 -2.71
CA ALA A 45 23.94 12.39 -3.99
C ALA A 45 25.43 12.39 -4.36
N ILE A 46 25.72 12.02 -5.60
CA ILE A 46 27.04 12.10 -6.22
C ILE A 46 26.96 13.22 -7.24
N ASP A 47 27.44 14.40 -6.86
CA ASP A 47 27.37 15.59 -7.70
C ASP A 47 28.70 15.86 -8.42
N ASP A 48 28.66 15.85 -9.75
CA ASP A 48 29.72 16.41 -10.60
C ASP A 48 29.07 17.49 -11.48
N PRO A 49 29.20 18.78 -11.10
CA PRO A 49 28.54 19.89 -11.79
C PRO A 49 28.91 20.03 -13.27
N TRP A 50 30.04 19.45 -13.69
CA TRP A 50 30.52 19.49 -15.07
C TRP A 50 30.10 18.27 -15.89
N ARG A 51 29.50 17.26 -15.25
CA ARG A 51 29.08 16.02 -15.90
C ARG A 51 27.64 15.69 -15.63
N ASN A 52 27.31 15.14 -14.47
CA ASN A 52 25.96 14.71 -14.11
C ASN A 52 25.87 14.58 -12.59
N THR A 53 24.67 14.74 -12.06
CA THR A 53 24.33 14.43 -10.67
C THR A 53 23.59 13.09 -10.63
N TRP A 54 24.03 12.18 -9.77
CA TRP A 54 23.31 10.94 -9.47
C TRP A 54 22.75 11.01 -8.05
N THR A 55 21.49 10.63 -7.87
CA THR A 55 20.87 10.52 -6.55
C THR A 55 20.41 9.10 -6.34
N ILE A 56 20.76 8.52 -5.21
CA ILE A 56 20.24 7.24 -4.74
C ILE A 56 19.45 7.55 -3.46
N SER A 57 18.18 7.17 -3.43
CA SER A 57 17.36 7.23 -2.21
C SER A 57 16.69 5.90 -1.96
N GLY A 58 16.36 5.65 -0.70
CA GLY A 58 15.51 4.52 -0.36
C GLY A 58 15.08 4.57 1.09
N ALA A 59 13.96 3.91 1.34
CA ALA A 59 13.44 3.71 2.68
C ALA A 59 13.08 2.23 2.90
N LEU A 60 13.16 1.79 4.15
CA LEU A 60 12.77 0.47 4.62
C LEU A 60 11.87 0.65 5.85
N GLY A 61 10.67 0.08 5.80
CA GLY A 61 9.79 -0.10 6.94
C GLY A 61 9.69 -1.58 7.29
N LEU A 62 9.98 -1.91 8.54
CA LEU A 62 9.73 -3.21 9.15
C LEU A 62 8.65 -3.03 10.20
N LEU A 63 7.66 -3.91 10.19
CA LEU A 63 6.53 -3.86 11.10
C LEU A 63 6.17 -5.28 11.51
N GLU A 64 6.16 -5.54 12.81
CA GLU A 64 5.50 -6.71 13.38
C GLU A 64 4.25 -6.24 14.09
N THR A 65 3.14 -6.95 13.92
CA THR A 65 1.90 -6.70 14.65
C THR A 65 1.31 -8.00 15.12
N GLU A 66 0.71 -8.02 16.31
CA GLU A 66 0.03 -9.20 16.83
C GLU A 66 -1.17 -8.77 17.69
N VAL A 67 -2.27 -9.50 17.54
CA VAL A 67 -3.40 -9.45 18.47
C VAL A 67 -3.11 -10.44 19.60
N ASN A 68 -2.68 -9.93 20.75
CA ASN A 68 -2.30 -10.74 21.92
C ASN A 68 -3.51 -11.27 22.72
N ASP A 69 -4.61 -10.52 22.70
CA ASP A 69 -5.90 -10.94 23.25
C ASP A 69 -7.02 -10.36 22.38
N ALA A 70 -7.66 -11.24 21.60
CA ALA A 70 -8.82 -10.88 20.78
C ALA A 70 -10.14 -10.78 21.56
N GLY A 71 -10.18 -11.28 22.79
CA GLY A 71 -11.38 -11.38 23.60
C GLY A 71 -12.34 -12.51 23.18
N PRO A 72 -13.40 -12.74 23.97
CA PRO A 72 -14.30 -13.89 23.77
C PRO A 72 -15.26 -13.74 22.58
N ASP A 73 -15.44 -12.53 22.07
CA ASP A 73 -16.42 -12.24 21.02
C ASP A 73 -15.85 -12.56 19.61
N VAL A 74 -14.53 -12.48 19.44
CA VAL A 74 -13.83 -12.70 18.17
C VAL A 74 -12.50 -13.47 18.36
N PRO A 75 -12.50 -14.65 19.01
CA PRO A 75 -11.28 -15.39 19.33
C PRO A 75 -10.47 -15.83 18.10
N GLU A 76 -11.05 -15.80 16.90
CA GLU A 76 -10.37 -16.13 15.65
C GLU A 76 -9.23 -15.16 15.27
N TYR A 77 -9.18 -13.97 15.88
CA TYR A 77 -8.12 -12.97 15.68
C TYR A 77 -6.91 -13.17 16.60
N ASP A 78 -7.00 -14.06 17.60
CA ASP A 78 -5.94 -14.26 18.57
C ASP A 78 -4.65 -14.77 17.89
N GLY A 79 -3.51 -14.14 18.19
CA GLY A 79 -2.20 -14.42 17.58
C GLY A 79 -2.08 -14.06 16.10
N ARG A 80 -2.99 -13.23 15.57
CA ARG A 80 -2.96 -12.77 14.17
C ARG A 80 -2.33 -11.41 14.03
N GLU A 81 -1.68 -11.20 12.90
CA GLU A 81 -1.27 -9.87 12.46
C GLU A 81 -2.49 -8.98 12.22
N LEU A 82 -2.30 -7.68 12.39
CA LEU A 82 -3.35 -6.72 12.08
C LEU A 82 -3.65 -6.74 10.57
N SER A 83 -4.89 -6.40 10.21
CA SER A 83 -5.24 -6.31 8.80
C SER A 83 -4.52 -5.15 8.14
N GLN A 84 -4.07 -5.34 6.90
CA GLN A 84 -3.48 -4.27 6.07
C GLN A 84 -2.17 -3.68 6.65
N SER A 85 -1.46 -4.45 7.48
CA SER A 85 -0.14 -4.11 8.04
C SER A 85 0.94 -5.01 7.46
N PRO A 86 1.42 -4.75 6.22
CA PRO A 86 2.49 -5.54 5.63
C PRO A 86 3.76 -5.47 6.50
N ASN A 87 4.38 -6.63 6.74
CA ASN A 87 5.52 -6.74 7.65
C ASN A 87 6.81 -6.08 7.14
N VAL A 88 6.90 -5.91 5.82
CA VAL A 88 8.00 -5.21 5.16
C VAL A 88 7.46 -4.31 4.06
N THR A 89 7.98 -3.08 4.03
CA THR A 89 7.83 -2.16 2.89
C THR A 89 9.20 -1.56 2.58
N TRP A 90 9.51 -1.37 1.30
CA TRP A 90 10.70 -0.62 0.94
C TRP A 90 10.54 0.10 -0.39
N ASN A 91 11.33 1.15 -0.57
CA ASN A 91 11.50 1.81 -1.85
C ASN A 91 12.99 2.06 -2.12
N LEU A 92 13.34 2.11 -3.40
CA LEU A 92 14.67 2.45 -3.88
C LEU A 92 14.53 3.24 -5.18
N ASP A 93 15.15 4.40 -5.24
CA ASP A 93 15.16 5.28 -6.40
C ASP A 93 16.59 5.56 -6.87
N LEU A 94 16.76 5.59 -8.18
CA LEU A 94 17.98 6.04 -8.84
C LEU A 94 17.63 7.18 -9.79
N GLY A 95 18.00 8.39 -9.39
CA GLY A 95 17.88 9.61 -10.17
C GLY A 95 19.19 9.97 -10.89
N TRP A 96 19.06 10.54 -12.07
CA TRP A 96 20.14 11.08 -12.88
C TRP A 96 19.73 12.43 -13.46
N VAL A 97 20.61 13.42 -13.34
CA VAL A 97 20.42 14.75 -13.91
C VAL A 97 21.64 15.16 -14.72
N SER A 98 21.40 15.62 -15.94
CA SER A 98 22.41 16.14 -16.86
C SER A 98 22.43 17.68 -16.85
N PRO A 99 23.60 18.32 -16.95
CA PRO A 99 23.73 19.77 -17.12
C PRO A 99 23.18 20.25 -18.47
N LEU A 100 22.86 19.33 -19.39
CA LEU A 100 22.22 19.63 -20.68
C LEU A 100 20.69 19.72 -20.59
N GLY A 101 20.11 19.61 -19.38
CA GLY A 101 18.68 19.73 -19.13
C GLY A 101 17.91 18.40 -19.20
N PHE A 102 18.58 17.26 -19.37
CA PHE A 102 17.94 15.95 -19.29
C PHE A 102 17.92 15.43 -17.86
N ASP A 103 16.86 14.73 -17.48
CA ASP A 103 16.79 13.96 -16.23
C ASP A 103 16.10 12.63 -16.45
N ALA A 104 16.41 11.65 -15.62
CA ALA A 104 15.75 10.36 -15.59
C ALA A 104 15.73 9.78 -14.17
N GLU A 105 14.68 9.02 -13.86
CA GLU A 105 14.52 8.36 -12.57
C GLU A 105 13.89 6.98 -12.79
N ILE A 106 14.47 5.96 -12.15
CA ILE A 106 13.84 4.64 -12.00
C ILE A 106 13.62 4.36 -10.52
N SER A 107 12.41 3.94 -10.19
CA SER A 107 11.99 3.64 -8.82
C SER A 107 11.51 2.20 -8.72
N ALA A 108 11.81 1.55 -7.60
CA ALA A 108 11.26 0.27 -7.21
C ALA A 108 10.55 0.42 -5.85
N ARG A 109 9.31 -0.07 -5.74
CA ARG A 109 8.51 -0.03 -4.52
C ARG A 109 8.00 -1.43 -4.21
N HIS A 110 8.22 -1.91 -2.99
CA HIS A 110 7.79 -3.23 -2.54
C HIS A 110 6.87 -3.13 -1.33
N VAL A 111 5.85 -3.98 -1.35
CA VAL A 111 4.93 -4.20 -0.24
C VAL A 111 4.90 -5.71 0.03
N GLY A 112 5.17 -6.10 1.28
CA GLY A 112 5.07 -7.47 1.76
C GLY A 112 3.64 -8.02 1.66
N GLY A 113 3.48 -9.31 1.97
CA GLY A 113 2.14 -9.88 2.09
C GLY A 113 1.39 -9.25 3.25
N PHE A 114 0.06 -9.23 3.18
CA PHE A 114 -0.78 -8.73 4.26
C PHE A 114 -2.19 -9.31 4.19
N GLN A 115 -2.87 -9.33 5.34
CA GLN A 115 -4.28 -9.69 5.40
C GLN A 115 -5.15 -8.61 4.71
N GLN A 116 -5.90 -9.00 3.67
CA GLN A 116 -6.60 -8.08 2.75
C GLN A 116 -7.66 -7.21 3.43
N SER A 117 -8.41 -7.82 4.36
CA SER A 117 -9.56 -7.24 5.05
C SER A 117 -9.43 -7.45 6.56
N HIS A 118 -10.08 -6.58 7.32
CA HIS A 118 -10.33 -6.78 8.74
C HIS A 118 -11.16 -8.05 9.01
N VAL A 119 -11.94 -8.56 8.04
CA VAL A 119 -12.59 -9.87 8.17
C VAL A 119 -11.61 -10.94 7.73
N ILE A 120 -11.15 -11.75 8.70
CA ILE A 120 -10.12 -12.77 8.46
C ILE A 120 -10.67 -14.19 8.40
N TYR A 121 -11.89 -14.39 8.88
CA TYR A 121 -12.50 -15.71 9.03
C TYR A 121 -13.89 -15.75 8.40
N ASP A 122 -14.12 -16.81 7.63
CA ASP A 122 -15.41 -17.18 7.08
C ASP A 122 -16.07 -18.18 8.03
N GLY A 123 -16.92 -17.68 8.92
CA GLY A 123 -17.68 -18.52 9.87
C GLY A 123 -18.68 -19.46 9.20
N THR A 124 -19.06 -19.22 7.93
CA THR A 124 -20.01 -20.08 7.20
C THR A 124 -19.31 -21.33 6.68
N ASN A 125 -18.13 -21.17 6.09
CA ASN A 125 -17.35 -22.27 5.52
C ASN A 125 -16.25 -22.79 6.46
N GLY A 126 -16.07 -22.16 7.62
CA GLY A 126 -15.13 -22.59 8.66
C GLY A 126 -13.66 -22.41 8.27
N ARG A 127 -13.32 -21.41 7.46
CA ARG A 127 -11.98 -21.20 6.89
C ARG A 127 -11.47 -19.78 7.11
N TYR A 128 -10.16 -19.60 7.13
CA TYR A 128 -9.55 -18.27 7.06
C TYR A 128 -9.51 -17.79 5.60
N TYR A 129 -9.65 -16.48 5.41
CA TYR A 129 -9.42 -15.85 4.11
C TYR A 129 -7.93 -15.81 3.79
N GLU A 130 -7.64 -15.81 2.49
CA GLU A 130 -6.25 -15.75 2.01
C GLU A 130 -5.66 -14.35 2.23
N GLU A 131 -4.36 -14.33 2.48
CA GLU A 131 -3.58 -13.10 2.50
C GLU A 131 -3.31 -12.60 1.07
N THR A 132 -3.13 -11.29 0.94
CA THR A 132 -2.66 -10.70 -0.31
C THR A 132 -1.18 -10.99 -0.49
N ASP A 133 -0.83 -11.51 -1.67
CA ASP A 133 0.56 -11.72 -2.08
C ASP A 133 1.36 -10.41 -2.08
N SER A 134 2.64 -10.50 -1.73
CA SER A 134 3.57 -9.39 -1.89
C SER A 134 3.71 -8.95 -3.35
N TYR A 135 4.08 -7.69 -3.55
CA TYR A 135 4.29 -7.14 -4.88
C TYR A 135 5.40 -6.10 -4.91
N THR A 136 6.08 -6.03 -6.06
CA THR A 136 7.05 -4.99 -6.38
C THR A 136 6.63 -4.30 -7.67
N LEU A 137 6.58 -2.97 -7.62
CA LEU A 137 6.30 -2.12 -8.76
C LEU A 137 7.57 -1.37 -9.16
N TYR A 138 7.75 -1.19 -10.46
CA TYR A 138 8.83 -0.39 -11.03
C TYR A 138 8.23 0.78 -11.79
N ASP A 139 8.76 1.97 -11.59
CA ASP A 139 8.34 3.17 -12.29
C ASP A 139 9.54 3.80 -13.00
N LEU A 140 9.29 4.49 -14.11
CA LEU A 140 10.32 5.17 -14.87
C LEU A 140 9.81 6.54 -15.31
N LYS A 141 10.64 7.55 -15.13
CA LYS A 141 10.41 8.92 -15.60
C LYS A 141 11.63 9.42 -16.36
N ALA A 142 11.39 10.19 -17.41
CA ALA A 142 12.43 10.95 -18.12
C ALA A 142 11.92 12.36 -18.43
N GLY A 143 12.79 13.34 -18.26
CA GLY A 143 12.51 14.76 -18.43
C GLY A 143 13.51 15.44 -19.35
N TYR A 144 13.07 16.52 -19.98
CA TYR A 144 13.92 17.47 -20.68
C TYR A 144 13.47 18.90 -20.43
N GLU A 145 14.38 19.75 -20.00
CA GLU A 145 14.20 21.17 -19.79
C GLU A 145 15.01 21.99 -20.80
N THR A 146 14.37 23.00 -21.39
CA THR A 146 14.98 23.87 -22.39
C THR A 146 14.38 25.28 -22.37
N LYS A 147 15.02 26.22 -23.08
CA LYS A 147 14.53 27.59 -23.25
C LYS A 147 14.15 27.84 -24.70
N LEU A 148 12.89 28.23 -24.93
CA LEU A 148 12.38 28.61 -26.25
C LEU A 148 11.90 30.05 -26.21
N ARG A 149 12.62 30.95 -26.92
CA ARG A 149 12.24 32.37 -27.06
C ARG A 149 11.98 33.10 -25.74
N GLY A 150 12.77 32.78 -24.70
CA GLY A 150 12.63 33.37 -23.37
C GLY A 150 11.67 32.63 -22.43
N THR A 151 10.91 31.65 -22.92
CA THR A 151 10.05 30.78 -22.12
C THR A 151 10.81 29.53 -21.72
N GLU A 152 10.75 29.17 -20.43
CA GLU A 152 11.25 27.88 -19.93
C GLU A 152 10.21 26.80 -20.22
N LEU A 153 10.64 25.73 -20.90
CA LEU A 153 9.81 24.60 -21.26
C LEU A 153 10.37 23.34 -20.63
N ARG A 154 9.50 22.56 -19.98
CA ARG A 154 9.80 21.22 -19.50
C ARG A 154 8.85 20.21 -20.12
N ILE A 155 9.40 19.11 -20.61
CA ILE A 155 8.66 17.95 -21.12
C ILE A 155 9.04 16.76 -20.26
N ASP A 156 8.04 16.09 -19.70
CA ASP A 156 8.19 14.87 -18.93
C ASP A 156 7.41 13.74 -19.62
N ALA A 157 8.01 12.55 -19.67
CA ALA A 157 7.32 11.31 -19.98
C ALA A 157 7.54 10.33 -18.84
N TRP A 158 6.50 9.58 -18.49
CA TRP A 158 6.56 8.64 -17.38
C TRP A 158 5.74 7.39 -17.66
N VAL A 159 6.12 6.32 -16.98
CA VAL A 159 5.39 5.07 -16.89
C VAL A 159 5.41 4.59 -15.45
N GLU A 160 4.22 4.38 -14.90
CA GLU A 160 4.02 3.73 -13.61
C GLU A 160 3.71 2.26 -13.85
N ASN A 161 4.19 1.38 -12.95
CA ASN A 161 4.04 -0.07 -13.07
C ASN A 161 4.58 -0.57 -14.43
N LEU A 162 5.84 -0.22 -14.73
CA LEU A 162 6.59 -0.50 -15.95
C LEU A 162 6.53 -1.98 -16.38
N THR A 163 6.37 -2.92 -15.43
CA THR A 163 6.29 -4.36 -15.71
C THR A 163 4.87 -4.87 -15.93
N ASP A 164 3.84 -4.01 -15.81
CA ASP A 164 2.40 -4.38 -15.80
C ASP A 164 2.10 -5.48 -14.76
N ARG A 165 2.70 -5.39 -13.58
CA ARG A 165 2.41 -6.28 -12.47
C ARG A 165 0.95 -6.14 -12.08
N ARG A 166 0.23 -7.26 -12.03
CA ARG A 166 -1.11 -7.36 -11.43
C ARG A 166 -0.94 -7.64 -9.95
N TYR A 167 -1.64 -6.88 -9.13
CA TYR A 167 -1.58 -6.96 -7.67
C TYR A 167 -2.95 -6.58 -7.10
N LYS A 168 -3.21 -7.00 -5.86
CA LYS A 168 -4.44 -6.66 -5.13
C LYS A 168 -4.17 -5.50 -4.17
N LEU A 169 -5.15 -4.63 -4.05
CA LEU A 169 -5.21 -3.58 -3.05
C LEU A 169 -6.01 -4.08 -1.84
N PRO A 170 -5.74 -3.54 -0.64
CA PRO A 170 -6.57 -3.81 0.52
C PRO A 170 -8.04 -3.50 0.25
N SER A 171 -8.92 -4.28 0.87
CA SER A 171 -10.37 -4.13 0.73
C SER A 171 -11.03 -4.31 2.09
N TRP A 172 -12.17 -3.66 2.29
CA TRP A 172 -12.97 -3.88 3.49
C TRP A 172 -13.69 -5.24 3.45
N ALA A 173 -13.92 -5.80 2.26
CA ALA A 173 -14.53 -7.11 2.08
C ALA A 173 -13.46 -8.14 1.65
N PRO A 174 -13.40 -9.31 2.30
CA PRO A 174 -12.36 -10.31 2.04
C PRO A 174 -12.48 -10.94 0.64
N ASP A 175 -13.70 -11.05 0.10
CA ASP A 175 -13.96 -11.62 -1.23
C ASP A 175 -14.04 -10.56 -2.35
N GLU A 176 -13.86 -9.27 -2.04
CA GLU A 176 -13.84 -8.23 -3.07
C GLU A 176 -12.41 -7.92 -3.49
N ASP A 177 -12.02 -8.47 -4.64
CA ASP A 177 -10.73 -8.18 -5.27
C ASP A 177 -10.69 -6.73 -5.81
N ARG A 178 -9.87 -5.90 -5.18
CA ARG A 178 -9.54 -4.56 -5.67
C ARG A 178 -8.26 -4.63 -6.47
N ALA A 179 -8.35 -4.53 -7.79
CA ALA A 179 -7.17 -4.53 -8.64
C ALA A 179 -6.34 -3.25 -8.44
N GLY A 180 -5.04 -3.43 -8.26
CA GLY A 180 -4.05 -2.37 -8.34
C GLY A 180 -4.01 -1.74 -9.74
N ARG A 181 -3.47 -0.52 -9.82
CA ARG A 181 -3.43 0.23 -11.07
C ARG A 181 -2.54 -0.51 -12.09
N PRO A 182 -3.02 -0.74 -13.33
CA PRO A 182 -2.20 -1.37 -14.36
C PRO A 182 -1.07 -0.43 -14.80
N ARG A 183 -0.22 -0.91 -15.71
CA ARG A 183 0.77 -0.04 -16.36
C ARG A 183 0.09 1.21 -16.93
N THR A 184 0.55 2.37 -16.48
CA THR A 184 -0.03 3.67 -16.84
C THR A 184 1.07 4.57 -17.38
N PHE A 185 0.78 5.29 -18.46
CA PHE A 185 1.73 6.20 -19.10
C PHE A 185 1.19 7.62 -19.05
N GLY A 186 2.09 8.59 -19.02
CA GLY A 186 1.70 9.98 -19.20
C GLY A 186 2.80 10.85 -19.76
N VAL A 187 2.39 12.01 -20.25
CA VAL A 187 3.25 13.06 -20.75
C VAL A 187 2.77 14.37 -20.16
N THR A 188 3.70 15.17 -19.65
CA THR A 188 3.41 16.50 -19.10
C THR A 188 4.27 17.53 -19.82
N VAL A 189 3.67 18.67 -20.16
CA VAL A 189 4.39 19.82 -20.71
C VAL A 189 4.12 21.02 -19.79
N THR A 190 5.18 21.64 -19.29
CA THR A 190 5.11 22.82 -18.43
C THR A 190 5.81 23.99 -19.10
N ALA A 191 5.19 25.18 -19.08
CA ALA A 191 5.77 26.42 -19.57
C ALA A 191 5.81 27.48 -18.45
N ARG A 192 6.93 28.19 -18.31
CA ARG A 192 7.10 29.31 -17.37
C ARG A 192 7.53 30.56 -18.13
N PHE A 193 6.84 31.69 -17.85
CA PHE A 193 6.96 32.98 -18.54
C PHE A 193 7.56 34.05 -17.64
#